data_AF-A0A7Y4JPQ7-F1
#
_entry.id   AF-A0A7Y4JPQ7-F1
#
_cell.length_a   1.000
_cell.length_b   1.000
_cell.length_c   1.000
_cell.angle_alpha   90.00
_cell.angle_beta   90.00
_cell.angle_gamma   90.00
#
_symmetry.space_group_name_H-M   'P 1'
#
loop_
_entity.id
_entity.type
_entity.pdbx_description
1 polymer ?
#
loop_
_entity_poly.entity_id
_entity_poly.type
_entity_poly.pdbx_seq_one_letter_code
_entity_poly.pdbx_strand_id
1 'polypeptide(L)'
;MKIVALVRPAGEVPEAAQVLAAAAGMAPAEARMRLAPEPPALLARLAPDAADALVKTLQDAGLAALTIDESETAERVTARTVTFGSSQATFTPRAGAPLTMAWEDVTVILRGASSLRTQSEHTEKTTQVALGAALITGGLKMTKTTEKSVRGASEETSQLIFIFDRDGRGAVLPEVGFDFSCLGPAMQPSRTANMVTLARLVRERAPGAFYDERLLRLGRRPLPFVLGGAVQVVSGATSHSRINTAQGLDVLAEAMRLGVARGYLP
;
A
#
# COMPACT_ATOMS: atom_id res chain seq x y z
N MET A 1 12.49 14.13 -1.60
CA MET A 1 12.19 13.76 -0.19
C MET A 1 12.43 12.27 -0.07
N LYS A 2 13.01 11.80 1.04
CA LYS A 2 13.22 10.37 1.31
C LYS A 2 12.37 9.93 2.48
N ILE A 3 11.87 8.70 2.42
CA ILE A 3 11.19 8.03 3.53
C ILE A 3 12.22 7.21 4.29
N VAL A 4 12.24 7.35 5.62
CA VAL A 4 13.03 6.49 6.51
C VAL A 4 12.15 5.36 6.99
N ALA A 5 12.61 4.12 6.82
CA ALA A 5 11.88 2.93 7.21
C ALA A 5 12.74 1.99 8.07
N LEU A 6 12.09 1.28 8.99
CA LEU A 6 12.66 0.16 9.72
C LEU A 6 12.10 -1.13 9.13
N VAL A 7 12.97 -2.06 8.71
CA VAL A 7 12.53 -3.29 8.02
C VAL A 7 12.51 -4.55 8.89
N ARG A 8 13.09 -4.49 10.09
CA ARG A 8 13.09 -5.56 11.09
C ARG A 8 12.67 -5.01 12.45
N PRO A 9 11.97 -5.80 13.30
CA PRO A 9 11.56 -5.29 14.61
C PRO A 9 12.77 -4.82 15.41
N ALA A 10 12.61 -3.69 16.10
CA ALA A 10 13.60 -3.28 17.10
C ALA A 10 13.58 -4.29 18.24
N GLY A 11 14.76 -4.72 18.72
CA GLY A 11 14.85 -5.65 19.85
C GLY A 11 14.28 -5.03 21.13
N GLU A 12 14.94 -4.01 21.65
CA GLU A 12 14.48 -3.26 22.82
C GLU A 12 13.75 -1.98 22.42
N VAL A 13 12.42 -2.06 22.32
CA VAL A 13 11.56 -0.93 21.89
C VAL A 13 11.77 0.36 22.71
N PRO A 14 11.92 0.33 24.06
CA PRO A 14 12.15 1.55 24.82
C PRO A 14 13.46 2.25 24.46
N GLU A 15 14.54 1.49 24.27
CA GLU A 15 15.86 2.01 23.91
C GLU A 15 15.86 2.54 22.46
N ALA A 16 15.33 1.75 21.52
CA ALA A 16 15.16 2.17 20.13
C ALA A 16 14.31 3.44 19.99
N ALA A 17 13.27 3.58 20.82
CA ALA A 17 12.44 4.77 20.84
C ALA A 17 13.18 6.00 21.37
N GLN A 18 14.07 5.86 22.35
CA GLN A 18 14.92 6.95 22.81
C GLN A 18 15.89 7.41 21.72
N VAL A 19 16.53 6.44 21.03
CA VAL A 19 17.42 6.74 19.90
C VAL A 19 16.68 7.48 18.79
N LEU A 20 15.53 6.96 18.35
CA LEU A 20 14.72 7.61 17.31
C LEU A 20 14.24 9.00 17.75
N ALA A 21 13.79 9.15 19.00
CA ALA A 21 13.32 10.41 19.55
C ALA A 21 14.43 11.49 19.52
N ALA A 22 15.62 11.14 20.00
CA ALA A 22 16.77 12.05 20.01
C ALA A 22 17.23 12.41 18.59
N ALA A 23 17.35 11.42 17.71
CA ALA A 23 17.87 11.61 16.36
C ALA A 23 16.91 12.40 15.45
N ALA A 24 15.60 12.21 15.61
CA ALA A 24 14.58 12.85 14.77
C ALA A 24 13.91 14.07 15.43
N GLY A 25 14.36 14.46 16.64
CA GLY A 25 13.83 15.63 17.35
C GLY A 25 12.35 15.52 17.73
N MET A 26 11.91 14.34 18.16
CA MET A 26 10.51 14.06 18.53
C MET A 26 10.36 13.56 19.96
N ALA A 27 9.13 13.52 20.47
CA ALA A 27 8.86 12.99 21.80
C ALA A 27 9.06 11.45 21.85
N PRO A 28 9.57 10.86 22.95
CA PRO A 28 9.70 9.42 23.09
C PRO A 28 8.40 8.63 22.92
N ALA A 29 7.26 9.22 23.31
CA ALA A 29 5.94 8.61 23.10
C ALA A 29 5.62 8.48 21.60
N GLU A 30 5.93 9.52 20.81
CA GLU A 30 5.75 9.51 19.36
C GLU A 30 6.68 8.49 18.69
N ALA A 31 7.95 8.44 19.10
CA ALA A 31 8.90 7.44 18.59
C ALA A 31 8.42 6.01 18.84
N ARG A 32 7.90 5.71 20.04
CA ARG A 32 7.28 4.40 20.34
C ARG A 32 6.11 4.10 19.42
N MET A 33 5.23 5.07 19.17
CA MET A 33 4.10 4.89 18.25
C MET A 33 4.55 4.58 16.82
N ARG A 34 5.66 5.17 16.36
CA ARG A 34 6.22 4.92 15.02
C ARG A 34 6.92 3.56 14.91
N LEU A 35 7.47 3.05 16.01
CA LEU A 35 8.13 1.74 16.10
C LEU A 35 7.17 0.57 16.39
N ALA A 36 5.97 0.86 16.91
CA ALA A 36 4.99 -0.16 17.30
C ALA A 36 4.43 -1.01 16.15
N PRO A 37 4.21 -0.50 14.92
CA PRO A 37 3.72 -1.32 13.81
C PRO A 37 4.72 -2.42 13.44
N GLU A 38 4.20 -3.54 12.96
CA GLU A 38 5.03 -4.56 12.34
C GLU A 38 5.79 -3.98 11.13
N PRO A 39 7.10 -4.25 11.01
CA PRO A 39 7.90 -3.81 9.88
C PRO A 39 7.48 -4.38 8.51
N PRO A 40 7.68 -3.65 7.40
CA PRO A 40 8.36 -2.36 7.31
C PRO A 40 7.54 -1.21 7.91
N ALA A 41 8.14 -0.48 8.86
CA ALA A 41 7.51 0.63 9.56
C ALA A 41 8.10 1.95 9.07
N LEU A 42 7.25 2.87 8.60
CA LEU A 42 7.68 4.17 8.11
C LEU A 42 7.88 5.12 9.30
N LEU A 43 9.11 5.58 9.48
CA LEU A 43 9.53 6.34 10.65
C LEU A 43 9.54 7.85 10.42
N ALA A 44 9.87 8.32 9.21
CA ALA A 44 9.90 9.74 8.91
C ALA A 44 9.91 9.98 7.39
N ARG A 45 9.63 11.22 6.99
CA ARG A 45 9.89 11.71 5.64
C ARG A 45 10.63 13.03 5.72
N LEU A 46 11.83 13.04 5.17
CA LEU A 46 12.82 14.10 5.37
C LEU A 46 13.46 14.50 4.04
N ALA A 47 14.16 15.64 4.04
CA ALA A 47 15.07 15.99 2.96
C ALA A 47 16.19 14.91 2.86
N PRO A 48 16.80 14.70 1.67
CA PRO A 48 17.76 13.61 1.45
C PRO A 48 18.85 13.51 2.52
N ASP A 49 19.59 14.59 2.77
CA ASP A 49 20.71 14.60 3.73
C ASP A 49 20.26 14.29 5.16
N ALA A 50 19.10 14.82 5.56
CA ALA A 50 18.54 14.58 6.89
C ALA A 50 18.03 13.13 7.05
N ALA A 51 17.49 12.53 5.98
CA ALA A 51 17.09 11.13 5.98
C ALA A 51 18.31 10.20 6.10
N ASP A 52 19.36 10.49 5.35
CA ASP A 52 20.60 9.71 5.35
C ASP A 52 21.31 9.81 6.72
N ALA A 53 21.35 11.00 7.33
CA ALA A 53 21.87 11.21 8.68
C ALA A 53 21.07 10.46 9.76
N LEU A 54 19.73 10.48 9.66
CA LEU A 54 18.87 9.73 10.58
C LEU A 54 19.10 8.22 10.43
N VAL A 55 19.12 7.70 9.20
CA VAL A 55 19.36 6.27 8.95
C VAL A 55 20.71 5.83 9.50
N LYS A 56 21.76 6.61 9.28
CA LYS A 56 23.09 6.31 9.84
C LYS A 56 23.03 6.21 11.37
N THR A 57 22.41 7.18 12.04
CA THR A 57 22.26 7.18 13.51
C THR A 57 21.52 5.94 14.01
N LEU A 58 20.45 5.53 13.31
CA LEU A 58 19.68 4.34 13.67
C LEU A 58 20.48 3.04 13.42
N GLN A 59 21.25 2.98 12.34
CA GLN A 59 22.11 1.84 12.01
C GLN A 59 23.27 1.68 13.00
N ASP A 60 23.90 2.79 13.41
CA ASP A 60 24.95 2.79 14.45
C ASP A 60 24.40 2.27 15.80
N ALA A 61 23.10 2.42 16.04
CA ALA A 61 22.38 1.84 17.17
C ALA A 61 21.85 0.41 16.93
N GLY A 62 22.27 -0.26 15.85
CA GLY A 62 21.90 -1.65 15.54
C GLY A 62 20.51 -1.84 14.92
N LEU A 63 19.81 -0.76 14.55
CA LEU A 63 18.50 -0.84 13.92
C LEU A 63 18.63 -1.08 12.42
N ALA A 64 17.77 -1.95 11.88
CA ALA A 64 17.70 -2.23 10.44
C ALA A 64 16.96 -1.12 9.69
N ALA A 65 17.52 0.09 9.72
CA ALA A 65 16.96 1.28 9.10
C ALA A 65 17.50 1.47 7.68
N LEU A 66 16.65 1.98 6.79
CA LEU A 66 17.00 2.34 5.43
C LEU A 66 16.20 3.55 4.94
N THR A 67 16.71 4.16 3.87
CA THR A 67 16.01 5.21 3.13
C THR A 67 15.37 4.65 1.88
N ILE A 68 14.19 5.16 1.54
CA ILE A 68 13.48 4.92 0.29
C ILE A 68 13.34 6.28 -0.40
N ASP A 69 13.87 6.39 -1.61
CA ASP A 69 13.58 7.56 -2.43
C ASP A 69 12.28 7.32 -3.20
N GLU A 70 11.25 8.10 -2.90
CA GLU A 70 9.96 7.97 -3.57
C GLU A 70 10.07 8.25 -5.08
N SER A 71 11.04 9.06 -5.50
CA SER A 71 11.25 9.40 -6.91
C SER A 71 12.06 8.35 -7.69
N GLU A 72 12.80 7.50 -6.98
CA GLU A 72 13.64 6.44 -7.58
C GLU A 72 13.05 5.04 -7.36
N THR A 73 11.78 4.94 -6.94
CA THR A 73 11.13 3.62 -6.84
C THR A 73 11.18 2.98 -8.21
N ALA A 74 11.90 1.86 -8.32
CA ALA A 74 12.24 1.25 -9.60
C ALA A 74 10.98 1.07 -10.44
N GLU A 75 11.03 1.50 -11.71
CA GLU A 75 9.92 1.30 -12.63
C GLU A 75 9.69 -0.21 -12.80
N ARG A 76 8.43 -0.64 -12.60
CA ARG A 76 8.06 -2.06 -12.60
C ARG A 76 7.19 -2.35 -13.80
N VAL A 77 7.44 -3.48 -14.46
CA VAL A 77 6.55 -3.98 -15.51
C VAL A 77 5.27 -4.50 -14.86
N THR A 78 4.17 -3.77 -15.03
CA THR A 78 2.84 -4.26 -14.66
C THR A 78 2.37 -5.25 -15.72
N ALA A 79 2.53 -6.53 -15.42
CA ALA A 79 2.27 -7.63 -16.35
C ALA A 79 0.76 -7.82 -16.57
N ARG A 80 0.36 -8.04 -17.83
CA ARG A 80 -0.97 -8.50 -18.23
C ARG A 80 -0.99 -10.03 -18.36
N THR A 81 0.11 -10.61 -18.82
CA THR A 81 0.34 -12.05 -18.95
C THR A 81 1.75 -12.39 -18.47
N VAL A 82 1.97 -13.66 -18.15
CA VAL A 82 3.31 -14.20 -17.89
C VAL A 82 3.48 -15.50 -18.66
N THR A 83 4.68 -15.71 -19.20
CA THR A 83 5.08 -16.99 -19.79
C THR A 83 6.19 -17.59 -18.95
N PHE A 84 5.95 -18.79 -18.41
CA PHE A 84 6.90 -19.50 -17.57
C PHE A 84 7.73 -20.48 -18.41
N GLY A 85 9.02 -20.21 -18.54
CA GLY A 85 10.02 -21.15 -19.02
C GLY A 85 10.62 -21.99 -17.89
N SER A 86 11.51 -22.92 -18.25
CA SER A 86 12.22 -23.77 -17.28
C SER A 86 13.23 -22.98 -16.44
N SER A 87 13.97 -22.05 -17.04
CA SER A 87 15.01 -21.24 -16.38
C SER A 87 14.64 -19.77 -16.15
N GLN A 88 13.56 -19.29 -16.78
CA GLN A 88 13.18 -17.88 -16.74
C GLN A 88 11.67 -17.69 -16.86
N ALA A 89 11.20 -16.48 -16.54
CA ALA A 89 9.86 -16.00 -16.85
C ALA A 89 9.91 -14.72 -17.68
N THR A 90 8.94 -14.57 -18.56
CA THR A 90 8.72 -13.32 -19.30
C THR A 90 7.40 -12.70 -18.87
N PHE A 91 7.48 -11.50 -18.31
CA PHE A 91 6.38 -10.67 -17.85
C PHE A 91 6.01 -9.67 -18.95
N THR A 92 4.81 -9.80 -19.51
CA THR A 92 4.40 -9.01 -20.67
C THR A 92 3.35 -7.99 -20.24
N PRO A 93 3.63 -6.68 -20.33
CA PRO A 93 2.65 -5.65 -20.01
C PRO A 93 1.60 -5.51 -21.12
N ARG A 94 0.58 -4.68 -20.88
CA ARG A 94 -0.38 -4.31 -21.93
C ARG A 94 0.26 -3.48 -23.05
N ALA A 95 1.23 -2.65 -22.69
CA ALA A 95 1.98 -1.80 -23.60
C ALA A 95 3.41 -1.62 -23.04
N GLY A 96 4.38 -1.41 -23.92
CA GLY A 96 5.80 -1.31 -23.56
C GLY A 96 6.56 -2.64 -23.71
N ALA A 97 7.83 -2.62 -23.35
CA ALA A 97 8.71 -3.79 -23.47
C ALA A 97 8.40 -4.84 -22.39
N PRO A 98 8.46 -6.14 -22.71
CA PRO A 98 8.38 -7.19 -21.71
C PRO A 98 9.65 -7.22 -20.86
N LEU A 99 9.52 -7.73 -19.64
CA LEU A 99 10.65 -7.98 -18.74
C LEU A 99 10.87 -9.49 -18.62
N THR A 100 12.08 -9.95 -18.92
CA THR A 100 12.47 -11.35 -18.71
C THR A 100 13.41 -11.44 -17.51
N MET A 101 13.13 -12.36 -16.59
CA MET A 101 13.97 -12.64 -15.42
C MET A 101 14.33 -14.11 -15.39
N ALA A 102 15.61 -14.42 -15.20
CA ALA A 102 16.02 -15.77 -14.84
C ALA A 102 15.56 -16.09 -13.42
N TRP A 103 15.13 -17.32 -13.16
CA TRP A 103 14.65 -17.72 -11.84
C TRP A 103 15.73 -17.63 -10.76
N GLU A 104 16.99 -17.84 -11.14
CA GLU A 104 18.17 -17.68 -10.28
C GLU A 104 18.50 -16.22 -9.93
N ASP A 105 17.97 -15.26 -10.68
CA ASP A 105 18.15 -13.84 -10.42
C ASP A 105 17.02 -13.26 -9.55
N VAL A 106 15.89 -13.95 -9.42
CA VAL A 106 14.77 -13.52 -8.58
C VAL A 106 15.17 -13.63 -7.11
N THR A 107 15.20 -12.49 -6.42
CA THR A 107 15.60 -12.40 -5.00
C THR A 107 14.43 -12.15 -4.07
N VAL A 108 13.35 -11.56 -4.56
CA VAL A 108 12.22 -11.14 -3.70
C VAL A 108 10.89 -11.40 -4.39
N ILE A 109 9.98 -12.05 -3.68
CA ILE A 109 8.59 -12.26 -4.08
C ILE A 109 7.69 -11.80 -2.93
N LEU A 110 6.87 -10.77 -3.15
CA LEU A 110 5.99 -10.23 -2.12
C LEU A 110 4.54 -10.29 -2.58
N ARG A 111 3.66 -10.84 -1.73
CA ARG A 111 2.22 -10.78 -2.00
C ARG A 111 1.59 -9.63 -1.20
N GLY A 112 0.95 -8.73 -1.92
CA GLY A 112 0.37 -7.51 -1.37
C GLY A 112 -1.12 -7.37 -1.64
N ALA A 113 -1.77 -6.50 -0.88
CA ALA A 113 -3.13 -6.06 -1.16
C ALA A 113 -3.24 -4.55 -0.94
N SER A 114 -3.95 -3.87 -1.84
CA SER A 114 -4.29 -2.45 -1.72
C SER A 114 -5.81 -2.27 -1.66
N SER A 115 -6.25 -1.19 -1.04
CA SER A 115 -7.67 -0.88 -0.90
C SER A 115 -7.98 0.49 -1.49
N LEU A 116 -9.10 0.57 -2.21
CA LEU A 116 -9.71 1.78 -2.70
C LEU A 116 -11.05 1.99 -1.98
N ARG A 117 -11.09 2.96 -1.07
CA ARG A 117 -12.29 3.35 -0.34
C ARG A 117 -12.88 4.61 -0.95
N THR A 118 -14.18 4.60 -1.25
CA THR A 118 -14.93 5.77 -1.69
C THR A 118 -16.06 6.03 -0.69
N GLN A 119 -16.12 7.22 -0.13
CA GLN A 119 -17.18 7.69 0.75
C GLN A 119 -17.86 8.89 0.09
N SER A 120 -19.18 8.86 -0.01
CA SER A 120 -20.00 9.97 -0.47
C SER A 120 -20.98 10.36 0.63
N GLU A 121 -20.96 11.61 1.03
CA GLU A 121 -21.96 12.21 1.91
C GLU A 121 -22.78 13.20 1.09
N HIS A 122 -24.10 13.02 0.99
CA HIS A 122 -25.00 13.96 0.34
C HIS A 122 -26.09 14.38 1.33
N THR A 123 -26.27 15.70 1.50
CA THR A 123 -27.38 16.23 2.31
C THR A 123 -28.63 16.38 1.45
N GLU A 124 -29.59 15.49 1.61
CA GLU A 124 -30.92 15.62 1.02
C GLU A 124 -31.73 16.65 1.81
N LYS A 125 -32.18 17.73 1.16
CA LYS A 125 -33.16 18.66 1.72
C LYS A 125 -34.56 18.16 1.37
N THR A 126 -35.27 17.59 2.34
CA THR A 126 -36.70 17.29 2.17
C THR A 126 -37.53 18.40 2.79
N THR A 127 -38.25 19.14 1.95
CA THR A 127 -39.23 20.13 2.41
C THR A 127 -40.58 19.45 2.55
N GLN A 128 -41.05 19.28 3.78
CA GLN A 128 -42.39 18.78 4.07
C GLN A 128 -43.33 19.96 4.36
N VAL A 129 -44.51 19.97 3.74
CA VAL A 129 -45.56 20.95 4.05
C VAL A 129 -46.23 20.52 5.35
N ALA A 130 -46.15 21.36 6.39
CA ALA A 130 -46.77 21.05 7.67
C ALA A 130 -48.28 21.36 7.61
N LEU A 131 -49.07 20.45 7.02
CA LEU A 131 -50.53 20.63 6.89
C LEU A 131 -51.23 20.89 8.23
N GLY A 132 -50.76 20.28 9.32
CA GLY A 132 -51.33 20.49 10.67
C GLY A 132 -51.10 21.90 11.25
N ALA A 133 -50.02 22.57 10.86
CA ALA A 133 -49.71 23.93 11.31
C ALA A 133 -50.44 25.02 10.49
N ALA A 134 -50.87 24.69 9.26
CA ALA A 134 -51.58 25.60 8.38
C ALA A 134 -53.03 25.88 8.84
N LEU A 135 -53.66 24.93 9.55
CA LEU A 135 -55.01 25.09 10.11
C LEU A 135 -55.04 26.00 11.34
N ILE A 136 -53.96 26.04 12.13
CA ILE A 136 -53.86 26.85 13.36
C ILE A 136 -53.51 28.32 13.05
N THR A 137 -52.84 28.58 11.93
CA THR A 137 -52.28 29.90 11.60
C THR A 137 -53.08 30.69 10.55
N GLY A 138 -54.33 30.28 10.27
CA GLY A 138 -55.22 31.04 9.38
C GLY A 138 -54.80 31.03 7.90
N GLY A 139 -54.13 29.97 7.42
CA GLY A 139 -53.81 29.80 6.00
C GLY A 139 -52.38 30.12 5.57
N LEU A 140 -51.46 30.44 6.49
CA LEU A 140 -50.03 30.55 6.13
C LEU A 140 -49.38 29.17 6.00
N LYS A 141 -48.89 28.86 4.80
CA LYS A 141 -48.15 27.62 4.50
C LYS A 141 -46.80 27.63 5.19
N MET A 142 -46.69 27.02 6.36
CA MET A 142 -45.41 26.73 7.00
C MET A 142 -44.78 25.48 6.37
N THR A 143 -43.64 25.65 5.68
CA THR A 143 -42.81 24.55 5.16
C THR A 143 -41.73 24.18 6.17
N LYS A 144 -41.65 22.90 6.56
CA LYS A 144 -40.55 22.38 7.38
C LYS A 144 -39.51 21.75 6.47
N THR A 145 -38.35 22.38 6.34
CA THR A 145 -37.18 21.79 5.69
C THR A 145 -36.46 20.88 6.68
N THR A 146 -36.34 19.60 6.35
CA THR A 146 -35.55 18.62 7.11
C THR A 146 -34.34 18.26 6.26
N GLU A 147 -33.14 18.44 6.81
CA GLU A 147 -31.88 18.02 6.19
C GLU A 147 -31.57 16.58 6.62
N LYS A 148 -31.42 15.68 5.65
CA LYS A 148 -31.04 14.28 5.89
C LYS A 148 -29.69 14.03 5.23
N SER A 149 -28.66 13.77 6.04
CA SER A 149 -27.36 13.32 5.52
C SER A 149 -27.47 11.84 5.12
N VAL A 150 -27.29 11.55 3.84
CA VAL A 150 -27.19 10.20 3.27
C VAL A 150 -25.71 9.90 3.04
N ARG A 151 -25.21 8.85 3.69
CA ARG A 151 -23.83 8.38 3.58
C ARG A 151 -23.77 7.08 2.78
N GLY A 152 -23.06 7.10 1.66
CA GLY A 152 -22.65 5.92 0.90
C GLY A 152 -21.18 5.62 1.14
N ALA A 153 -20.82 4.35 1.32
CA ALA A 153 -19.44 3.90 1.43
C ALA A 153 -19.24 2.64 0.60
N SER A 154 -18.15 2.59 -0.16
CA SER A 154 -17.68 1.42 -0.90
C SER A 154 -16.20 1.22 -0.61
N GLU A 155 -15.77 -0.03 -0.50
CA GLU A 155 -14.37 -0.44 -0.35
C GLU A 155 -14.09 -1.57 -1.33
N GLU A 156 -13.15 -1.34 -2.23
CA GLU A 156 -12.65 -2.35 -3.16
C GLU A 156 -11.23 -2.73 -2.72
N THR A 157 -10.92 -4.02 -2.66
CA THR A 157 -9.58 -4.52 -2.33
C THR A 157 -9.09 -5.40 -3.46
N SER A 158 -7.85 -5.18 -3.88
CA SER A 158 -7.19 -5.98 -4.94
C SER A 158 -5.84 -6.47 -4.46
N GLN A 159 -5.51 -7.72 -4.81
CA GLN A 159 -4.20 -8.30 -4.55
C GLN A 159 -3.23 -8.02 -5.69
N LEU A 160 -1.94 -8.19 -5.42
CA LEU A 160 -0.89 -8.22 -6.42
C LEU A 160 0.30 -9.04 -5.90
N ILE A 161 1.16 -9.46 -6.82
CA ILE A 161 2.46 -10.06 -6.50
C ILE A 161 3.56 -9.16 -7.07
N PHE A 162 4.47 -8.71 -6.22
CA PHE A 162 5.74 -8.12 -6.64
C PHE A 162 6.78 -9.21 -6.81
N ILE A 163 7.57 -9.10 -7.88
CA ILE A 163 8.73 -9.94 -8.13
C ILE A 163 9.89 -9.02 -8.45
N PHE A 164 11.01 -9.18 -7.76
CA PHE A 164 12.23 -8.42 -8.02
C PHE A 164 13.40 -9.35 -8.29
N ASP A 165 14.26 -8.92 -9.20
CA ASP A 165 15.56 -9.53 -9.40
C ASP A 165 16.65 -8.85 -8.54
N ARG A 166 17.86 -9.42 -8.59
CA ARG A 166 19.04 -8.92 -7.89
C ARG A 166 19.44 -7.49 -8.26
N ASP A 167 19.13 -7.05 -9.48
CA ASP A 167 19.44 -5.70 -9.97
C ASP A 167 18.36 -4.69 -9.57
N GLY A 168 17.28 -5.16 -8.92
CA GLY A 168 16.15 -4.34 -8.50
C GLY A 168 15.12 -4.09 -9.59
N ARG A 169 15.23 -4.72 -10.77
CA ARG A 169 14.17 -4.68 -11.77
C ARG A 169 12.97 -5.45 -11.24
N GLY A 170 11.77 -4.93 -11.51
CA GLY A 170 10.55 -5.44 -10.91
C GLY A 170 9.46 -5.80 -11.91
N ALA A 171 8.69 -6.83 -11.61
CA ALA A 171 7.40 -7.11 -12.22
C ALA A 171 6.28 -7.04 -11.16
N VAL A 172 5.11 -6.56 -11.57
CA VAL A 172 3.88 -6.57 -10.77
C VAL A 172 2.84 -7.40 -11.49
N LEU A 173 2.27 -8.38 -10.79
CA LEU A 173 1.19 -9.23 -11.28
C LEU A 173 -0.10 -8.82 -10.54
N PRO A 174 -0.92 -7.91 -11.08
CA PRO A 174 -2.10 -7.42 -10.40
C PRO A 174 -3.25 -8.45 -10.45
N GLU A 175 -4.03 -8.57 -9.37
CA GLU A 175 -5.22 -9.43 -9.40
C GLU A 175 -6.23 -8.91 -10.41
N VAL A 176 -6.43 -7.60 -10.52
CA VAL A 176 -7.33 -6.99 -11.51
C VAL A 176 -6.59 -6.79 -12.81
N GLY A 177 -7.17 -7.28 -13.91
CA GLY A 177 -6.55 -7.06 -15.21
C GLY A 177 -5.28 -7.89 -15.45
N PHE A 178 -5.05 -9.00 -14.74
CA PHE A 178 -4.14 -10.07 -15.18
C PHE A 178 -4.87 -11.24 -15.85
N ASP A 179 -4.23 -11.89 -16.81
CA ASP A 179 -4.70 -13.13 -17.43
C ASP A 179 -3.99 -14.33 -16.79
N PHE A 180 -4.79 -15.19 -16.14
CA PHE A 180 -4.33 -16.36 -15.40
C PHE A 180 -4.14 -17.61 -16.26
N SER A 181 -4.28 -17.52 -17.59
CA SER A 181 -4.07 -18.64 -18.54
C SER A 181 -2.76 -19.40 -18.32
N CYS A 182 -1.72 -18.74 -17.81
CA CYS A 182 -0.45 -19.36 -17.40
C CYS A 182 -0.58 -20.48 -16.36
N LEU A 183 -1.68 -20.54 -15.60
CA LEU A 183 -1.94 -21.61 -14.62
C LEU A 183 -2.45 -22.91 -15.26
N GLY A 184 -2.92 -22.86 -16.51
CA GLY A 184 -3.42 -24.02 -17.24
C GLY A 184 -4.45 -24.82 -16.42
N PRO A 185 -4.29 -26.15 -16.27
CA PRO A 185 -5.21 -26.99 -15.48
C PRO A 185 -5.31 -26.64 -13.99
N ALA A 186 -4.31 -25.93 -13.43
CA ALA A 186 -4.31 -25.52 -12.03
C ALA A 186 -5.15 -24.25 -11.78
N MET A 187 -5.72 -23.65 -12.84
CA MET A 187 -6.56 -22.47 -12.73
C MET A 187 -7.75 -22.73 -11.82
N GLN A 188 -7.98 -21.79 -10.89
CA GLN A 188 -9.03 -21.82 -9.89
C GLN A 188 -10.25 -20.99 -10.34
N PRO A 189 -11.44 -21.26 -9.77
CA PRO A 189 -12.67 -20.55 -10.13
C PRO A 189 -12.65 -19.04 -9.83
N SER A 190 -11.88 -18.58 -8.85
CA SER A 190 -11.82 -17.17 -8.45
C SER A 190 -10.46 -16.54 -8.72
N ARG A 191 -10.43 -15.24 -9.03
CA ARG A 191 -9.19 -14.47 -9.24
C ARG A 191 -8.29 -14.52 -8.00
N THR A 192 -8.88 -14.40 -6.82
CA THR A 192 -8.14 -14.48 -5.55
C THR A 192 -7.50 -15.85 -5.34
N ALA A 193 -8.20 -16.95 -5.65
CA ALA A 193 -7.62 -18.30 -5.56
C ALA A 193 -6.52 -18.51 -6.63
N ASN A 194 -6.68 -17.89 -7.81
CA ASN A 194 -5.63 -17.86 -8.82
C ASN A 194 -4.39 -17.08 -8.36
N MET A 195 -4.53 -15.97 -7.61
CA MET A 195 -3.39 -15.26 -7.02
C MET A 195 -2.60 -16.13 -6.04
N VAL A 196 -3.27 -16.91 -5.20
CA VAL A 196 -2.61 -17.87 -4.28
C VAL A 196 -1.85 -18.94 -5.07
N THR A 197 -2.49 -19.49 -6.09
CA THR A 197 -1.89 -20.54 -6.94
C THR A 197 -0.68 -20.01 -7.71
N LEU A 198 -0.79 -18.79 -8.25
CA LEU A 198 0.28 -18.10 -8.95
C LEU A 198 1.47 -17.79 -8.02
N ALA A 199 1.22 -17.27 -6.82
CA ALA A 199 2.28 -17.01 -5.85
C ALA A 199 3.04 -18.28 -5.48
N ARG A 200 2.32 -19.40 -5.25
CA ARG A 200 2.93 -20.71 -5.01
C ARG A 200 3.80 -21.15 -6.19
N LEU A 201 3.28 -21.06 -7.41
CA LEU A 201 4.02 -21.45 -8.61
C LEU A 201 5.30 -20.62 -8.79
N VAL A 202 5.25 -19.30 -8.62
CA VAL A 202 6.44 -18.43 -8.72
C VAL A 202 7.47 -18.80 -7.64
N ARG A 203 7.03 -19.04 -6.40
CA ARG A 203 7.91 -19.47 -5.30
C ARG A 203 8.56 -20.83 -5.57
N GLU A 204 7.82 -21.79 -6.13
CA GLU A 204 8.37 -23.10 -6.50
C GLU A 204 9.46 -22.99 -7.59
N ARG A 205 9.33 -22.01 -8.49
CA ARG A 205 10.31 -21.75 -9.56
C ARG A 205 11.54 -20.98 -9.09
N ALA A 206 11.40 -20.10 -8.09
CA ALA A 206 12.48 -19.34 -7.50
C ALA A 206 12.63 -19.66 -5.99
N PRO A 207 13.09 -20.88 -5.64
CA PRO A 207 13.14 -21.34 -4.26
C PRO A 207 14.13 -20.56 -3.37
N GLY A 208 15.09 -19.86 -3.97
CA GLY A 208 16.05 -19.01 -3.26
C GLY A 208 15.55 -17.59 -2.99
N ALA A 209 14.39 -17.20 -3.51
CA ALA A 209 13.84 -15.87 -3.31
C ALA A 209 13.22 -15.72 -1.92
N PHE A 210 13.43 -14.56 -1.31
CA PHE A 210 12.72 -14.15 -0.11
C PHE A 210 11.22 -14.02 -0.41
N TYR A 211 10.39 -14.79 0.31
CA TYR A 211 8.94 -14.77 0.15
C TYR A 211 8.25 -14.26 1.42
N ASP A 212 7.38 -13.25 1.26
CA ASP A 212 6.60 -12.70 2.37
C ASP A 212 5.21 -12.20 1.93
N GLU A 213 4.22 -12.33 2.82
CA GLU A 213 2.83 -11.95 2.57
C GLU A 213 2.31 -10.86 3.51
N ARG A 214 3.15 -10.30 4.39
CA ARG A 214 2.72 -9.27 5.36
C ARG A 214 2.10 -8.05 4.70
N LEU A 215 2.45 -7.78 3.44
CA LEU A 215 1.88 -6.70 2.63
C LEU A 215 0.39 -6.91 2.33
N LEU A 216 -0.16 -8.13 2.44
CA LEU A 216 -1.61 -8.37 2.43
C LEU A 216 -2.33 -7.61 3.56
N ARG A 217 -1.67 -7.47 4.72
CA ARG A 217 -2.22 -6.75 5.88
C ARG A 217 -1.74 -5.30 5.92
N LEU A 218 -0.46 -5.05 5.67
CA LEU A 218 0.12 -3.71 5.77
C LEU A 218 -0.32 -2.80 4.61
N GLY A 219 -0.42 -3.33 3.39
CA GLY A 219 -0.74 -2.54 2.20
C GLY A 219 -2.18 -2.01 2.14
N ARG A 220 -3.09 -2.56 2.94
CA ARG A 220 -4.49 -2.11 3.05
C ARG A 220 -4.65 -0.90 3.98
N ARG A 221 -3.61 -0.54 4.72
CA ARG A 221 -3.64 0.56 5.68
C ARG A 221 -3.16 1.84 5.03
N PRO A 222 -3.83 2.99 5.26
CA PRO A 222 -3.23 4.28 4.96
C PRO A 222 -1.91 4.40 5.73
N LEU A 223 -0.83 4.75 5.03
CA LEU A 223 0.48 4.89 5.64
C LEU A 223 0.78 6.36 5.93
N PRO A 224 1.45 6.65 7.06
CA PRO A 224 1.93 8.00 7.29
C PRO A 224 2.98 8.37 6.24
N PHE A 225 3.08 9.68 5.96
CA PHE A 225 4.10 10.28 5.10
C PHE A 225 4.00 10.03 3.58
N VAL A 226 3.21 9.05 3.13
CA VAL A 226 2.96 8.80 1.70
C VAL A 226 1.84 9.74 1.20
N LEU A 227 2.21 10.73 0.38
CA LEU A 227 1.26 11.68 -0.22
C LEU A 227 0.63 11.08 -1.47
N GLY A 228 -0.70 10.91 -1.48
CA GLY A 228 -1.44 10.57 -2.70
C GLY A 228 -2.67 9.67 -2.52
N GLY A 229 -2.92 9.19 -1.29
CA GLY A 229 -4.04 8.28 -1.05
C GLY A 229 -5.40 8.97 -0.91
N ALA A 230 -5.48 10.12 -0.25
CA ALA A 230 -6.75 10.75 0.11
C ALA A 230 -7.08 11.95 -0.78
N VAL A 231 -8.13 11.83 -1.61
CA VAL A 231 -8.71 12.94 -2.36
C VAL A 231 -10.07 13.25 -1.75
N GLN A 232 -10.22 14.46 -1.20
CA GLN A 232 -11.51 14.97 -0.76
C GLN A 232 -11.98 16.05 -1.73
N VAL A 233 -13.11 15.82 -2.38
CA VAL A 233 -13.80 16.80 -3.21
C VAL A 233 -15.08 17.22 -2.50
N VAL A 234 -15.22 18.52 -2.26
CA VAL A 234 -16.44 19.11 -1.73
C VAL A 234 -17.12 19.88 -2.85
N SER A 235 -18.35 19.51 -3.20
CA SER A 235 -19.18 20.21 -4.19
C SER A 235 -20.57 20.46 -3.60
N GLY A 236 -20.85 21.71 -3.24
CA GLY A 236 -22.09 22.10 -2.58
C GLY A 236 -22.33 21.32 -1.28
N ALA A 237 -23.46 20.61 -1.19
CA ALA A 237 -23.83 19.78 -0.05
C ALA A 237 -23.34 18.32 -0.14
N THR A 238 -22.42 18.03 -1.08
CA THR A 238 -21.88 16.69 -1.32
C THR A 238 -20.38 16.65 -1.02
N SER A 239 -19.96 15.76 -0.13
CA SER A 239 -18.54 15.47 0.09
C SER A 239 -18.21 14.08 -0.43
N HIS A 240 -17.24 13.99 -1.35
CA HIS A 240 -16.66 12.73 -1.79
C HIS A 240 -15.25 12.61 -1.24
N SER A 241 -14.97 11.56 -0.48
CA SER A 241 -13.64 11.20 -0.02
C SER A 241 -13.22 9.88 -0.66
N ARG A 242 -12.05 9.86 -1.30
CA ARG A 242 -11.46 8.67 -1.92
C ARG A 242 -10.12 8.39 -1.25
N ILE A 243 -9.93 7.19 -0.69
CA ILE A 243 -8.67 6.75 -0.09
C ILE A 243 -8.13 5.58 -0.91
N ASN A 244 -6.92 5.72 -1.47
CA ASN A 244 -6.21 4.69 -2.23
C ASN A 244 -4.88 4.36 -1.53
N THR A 245 -4.66 3.09 -1.20
CA THR A 245 -3.43 2.66 -0.50
C THR A 245 -2.35 2.08 -1.42
N ALA A 246 -2.56 2.04 -2.74
CA ALA A 246 -1.63 1.43 -3.70
C ALA A 246 -0.21 2.01 -3.63
N GLN A 247 -0.08 3.34 -3.56
CA GLN A 247 1.23 4.00 -3.44
C GLN A 247 1.94 3.64 -2.12
N GLY A 248 1.17 3.49 -1.03
CA GLY A 248 1.73 3.03 0.24
C GLY A 248 2.25 1.60 0.14
N LEU A 249 1.51 0.72 -0.54
CA LEU A 249 1.93 -0.64 -0.81
C LEU A 249 3.24 -0.69 -1.64
N ASP A 250 3.40 0.18 -2.64
CA ASP A 250 4.63 0.27 -3.43
C ASP A 250 5.85 0.66 -2.61
N VAL A 251 5.69 1.60 -1.67
CA VAL A 251 6.75 2.03 -0.73
C VAL A 251 7.12 0.89 0.21
N LEU A 252 6.14 0.15 0.75
CA LEU A 252 6.43 -1.00 1.62
C LEU A 252 7.15 -2.11 0.87
N ALA A 253 6.75 -2.40 -0.38
CA ALA A 253 7.43 -3.39 -1.22
C ALA A 253 8.88 -2.98 -1.50
N GLU A 254 9.12 -1.70 -1.77
CA GLU A 254 10.46 -1.17 -1.97
C GLU A 254 11.31 -1.26 -0.69
N ALA A 255 10.72 -0.98 0.47
CA ALA A 255 11.39 -1.15 1.76
C ALA A 255 11.86 -2.59 1.96
N MET A 256 11.00 -3.58 1.67
CA MET A 256 11.34 -5.00 1.81
C MET A 256 12.40 -5.43 0.80
N ARG A 257 12.29 -4.98 -0.46
CA ARG A 257 13.31 -5.24 -1.49
C ARG A 257 14.69 -4.74 -1.07
N LEU A 258 14.77 -3.49 -0.62
CA LEU A 258 16.00 -2.90 -0.11
C LEU A 258 16.49 -3.59 1.17
N GLY A 259 15.57 -4.07 2.02
CA GLY A 259 15.89 -4.86 3.20
C GLY A 259 16.62 -6.15 2.86
N VAL A 260 16.16 -6.88 1.85
CA VAL A 260 16.83 -8.10 1.34
C VAL A 260 18.16 -7.74 0.70
N ALA A 261 18.20 -6.72 -0.17
CA ALA A 261 19.44 -6.27 -0.83
C ALA A 261 20.54 -5.84 0.16
N ARG A 262 20.17 -5.34 1.35
CA ARG A 262 21.10 -4.97 2.43
C ARG A 262 21.36 -6.07 3.46
N GLY A 263 20.76 -7.26 3.30
CA GLY A 263 20.89 -8.38 4.23
C GLY A 263 20.21 -8.17 5.58
N TYR A 264 19.27 -7.23 5.68
CA TYR A 264 18.44 -7.03 6.88
C TYR A 264 17.28 -8.01 6.97
N LEU A 265 16.81 -8.43 5.80
CA LEU A 265 15.86 -9.52 5.61
C LEU A 265 16.61 -10.71 4.97
N PRO A 266 16.18 -11.95 5.27
CA PRO A 266 16.80 -13.15 4.71
C PRO A 266 16.64 -13.24 3.19
#